data_AF-A0A0B7AVB7-F1
#
_entry.id   AF-A0A0B7AVB7-F1
#
_cell.length_a   1.000
_cell.length_b   1.000
_cell.length_c   1.000
_cell.angle_alpha   90.00
_cell.angle_beta   90.00
_cell.angle_gamma   90.00
#
_symmetry.space_group_name_H-M   'P 1'
#
loop_
_entity.id
_entity.type
_entity.pdbx_description
1 polymer ?
#
loop_
_entity_poly.entity_id
_entity_poly.type
_entity_poly.pdbx_seq_one_letter_code
_entity_poly.pdbx_strand_id
1 'polypeptide(L)'
;MSIAIRQIWIIKLPTIDTKKSATILFNRKFPTVEKRAKLTNGTGYTPVPQASHVLQLLVREISQAYNASQFIPGRDGCDLPIQKPIHKICTDEGILWPVVALEKNGLLLCCLPLVEGTTQISDLTSIPVINIPSISLGMSLLETLAEYLKVTKQEVSYHLILFHL
;
A
#
# COMPACT_ATOMS: atom_id res chain seq x y z
N MET A 1 5.53 2.30 21.65
CA MET A 1 4.87 2.25 20.33
C MET A 1 5.02 0.85 19.76
N SER A 2 3.94 0.06 19.75
CA SER A 2 3.94 -1.25 19.08
C SER A 2 4.05 -1.02 17.57
N ILE A 3 5.12 -1.48 16.94
CA ILE A 3 5.26 -1.43 15.47
C ILE A 3 4.13 -2.32 14.90
N ALA A 4 3.27 -1.73 14.07
CA ALA A 4 2.06 -2.37 13.56
C ALA A 4 2.08 -2.57 12.03
N ILE A 5 3.22 -2.35 11.37
CA ILE A 5 3.35 -2.47 9.90
C ILE A 5 4.26 -3.66 9.57
N ARG A 6 3.78 -4.58 8.73
CA ARG A 6 4.53 -5.74 8.23
C ARG A 6 5.50 -5.33 7.12
N GLN A 7 5.06 -4.46 6.22
CA GLN A 7 5.84 -4.05 5.07
C GLN A 7 5.44 -2.68 4.51
N ILE A 8 6.40 -1.96 3.93
CA ILE A 8 6.22 -0.68 3.24
C ILE A 8 6.80 -0.80 1.82
N TRP A 9 6.09 -0.22 0.85
CA TRP A 9 6.54 -0.08 -0.54
C TRP A 9 6.39 1.36 -1.01
N ILE A 10 7.40 1.84 -1.73
CA ILE A 10 7.33 3.07 -2.53
C ILE A 10 7.58 2.67 -3.97
N ILE A 11 6.58 2.88 -4.81
CA ILE A 11 6.59 2.45 -6.21
C ILE A 11 6.53 3.70 -7.09
N LYS A 12 7.45 3.80 -8.04
CA LYS A 12 7.35 4.78 -9.11
C LYS A 12 6.39 4.26 -10.16
N LEU A 13 5.31 5.00 -10.39
CA LEU A 13 4.37 4.67 -11.46
C LEU A 13 4.92 5.11 -12.82
N PRO A 14 4.54 4.40 -13.90
CA PRO A 14 4.85 4.83 -15.26
C PRO A 14 4.21 6.20 -15.52
N THR A 15 4.96 7.13 -16.10
CA THR A 15 4.39 8.39 -16.62
C THR A 15 4.07 8.23 -18.09
N ILE A 16 3.11 9.02 -18.60
CA ILE A 16 2.73 9.02 -20.03
C ILE A 16 3.95 9.19 -20.95
N ASP A 17 4.94 9.97 -20.51
CA ASP A 17 6.17 10.24 -21.27
C ASP A 17 7.22 9.11 -21.19
N THR A 18 7.10 8.18 -20.22
CA THR A 18 8.07 7.11 -20.02
C THR A 18 7.46 5.76 -20.39
N LYS A 19 7.97 5.13 -21.46
CA LYS A 19 7.70 3.72 -21.81
C LYS A 19 8.21 2.70 -20.76
N LYS A 20 8.58 3.15 -19.56
CA LYS A 20 9.17 2.30 -18.51
C LYS A 20 8.06 1.74 -17.64
N SER A 21 8.14 0.46 -17.32
CA SER A 21 7.23 -0.19 -16.37
C SER A 21 7.38 0.41 -14.96
N ALA A 22 6.34 0.25 -14.13
CA ALA A 22 6.40 0.60 -12.72
C ALA A 22 7.63 -0.04 -12.05
N THR A 23 8.23 0.63 -11.08
CA THR A 23 9.46 0.14 -10.40
C THR A 23 9.37 0.40 -8.91
N ILE A 24 9.78 -0.58 -8.09
CA ILE A 24 9.92 -0.38 -6.64
C ILE A 24 11.14 0.49 -6.38
N LEU A 25 10.94 1.67 -5.79
CA LEU A 25 12.01 2.55 -5.30
C LEU A 25 12.47 2.18 -3.90
N PHE A 26 11.54 1.73 -3.06
CA PHE A 26 11.82 1.35 -1.68
C PHE A 26 10.93 0.18 -1.26
N ASN A 27 11.52 -0.77 -0.55
CA ASN A 27 10.82 -1.90 0.05
C ASN A 27 11.44 -2.19 1.41
N ARG A 28 10.63 -2.12 2.47
CA ARG A 28 11.07 -2.44 3.84
C ARG A 28 10.13 -3.43 4.48
N LYS A 29 10.64 -4.63 4.75
CA LYS A 29 9.99 -5.65 5.57
C LYS A 29 10.35 -5.44 7.05
N PHE A 30 9.39 -5.68 7.95
CA PHE A 30 9.59 -5.65 9.39
C PHE A 30 9.51 -7.09 9.95
N PRO A 31 10.64 -7.80 10.13
CA PRO A 31 10.65 -9.22 10.45
C PRO A 31 9.92 -9.56 11.75
N THR A 32 10.03 -8.70 12.77
CA THR A 32 9.35 -8.91 14.07
C THR A 32 7.84 -8.88 13.92
N VAL A 33 7.30 -7.96 13.11
CA VAL A 33 5.85 -7.84 12.87
C VAL A 33 5.36 -8.97 11.98
N GLU A 34 6.16 -9.40 10.99
CA GLU A 34 5.88 -10.58 10.19
C GLU A 34 5.80 -11.85 11.04
N LYS A 35 6.77 -12.03 11.95
CA LYS A 35 6.75 -13.16 12.89
C LYS A 35 5.51 -13.11 13.78
N ARG A 36 5.13 -11.92 14.26
CA ARG A 36 3.90 -11.72 15.03
C ARG A 36 2.67 -12.11 14.21
N ALA A 37 2.54 -11.65 12.97
CA ALA A 37 1.46 -12.03 12.05
C ALA A 37 1.32 -13.55 11.89
N LYS A 38 2.45 -14.24 11.71
CA LYS A 38 2.47 -15.70 11.58
C LYS A 38 2.00 -16.40 12.85
N LEU A 39 2.38 -15.90 14.02
CA LEU A 39 1.97 -16.46 15.31
C LEU A 39 0.51 -16.18 15.64
N THR A 40 0.01 -14.98 15.36
CA THR A 40 -1.36 -14.57 15.73
C THR A 40 -2.41 -15.12 14.78
N ASN A 41 -2.08 -15.27 13.49
CA ASN A 41 -3.08 -15.60 12.48
C ASN A 41 -3.06 -17.08 12.06
N GLY A 42 -2.06 -17.85 12.49
CA GLY A 42 -2.02 -19.31 12.30
C GLY A 42 -2.26 -19.73 10.85
N THR A 43 -3.32 -20.51 10.61
CA THR A 43 -3.73 -20.98 9.27
C THR A 43 -4.28 -19.86 8.37
N GLY A 44 -4.72 -18.75 8.95
CA GLY A 44 -5.17 -17.55 8.24
C GLY A 44 -4.03 -16.58 7.89
N TYR A 45 -2.77 -16.95 8.12
CA TYR A 45 -1.62 -16.15 7.74
C TYR A 45 -1.33 -16.24 6.24
N THR A 46 -1.25 -15.09 5.58
CA THR A 46 -0.75 -14.98 4.19
C THR A 46 0.63 -14.32 4.17
N PRO A 47 1.67 -15.00 3.66
CA PRO A 47 3.00 -14.42 3.53
C PRO A 47 3.05 -13.37 2.43
N VAL A 48 3.98 -12.43 2.57
CA VAL A 48 4.23 -11.45 1.49
C VAL A 48 5.04 -12.10 0.37
N PRO A 49 4.57 -12.08 -0.90
CA PRO A 49 5.32 -12.61 -2.04
C PRO A 49 6.62 -11.86 -2.32
N GLN A 50 7.39 -12.36 -3.28
CA GLN A 50 8.60 -11.71 -3.77
C GLN A 50 8.31 -10.32 -4.34
N ALA A 51 9.27 -9.40 -4.22
CA ALA A 51 9.10 -7.99 -4.56
C ALA A 51 8.61 -7.75 -6.01
N SER A 52 9.11 -8.53 -6.98
CA SER A 52 8.68 -8.45 -8.38
C SER A 52 7.21 -8.83 -8.58
N HIS A 53 6.76 -9.87 -7.89
CA HIS A 53 5.38 -10.34 -7.96
C HIS A 53 4.44 -9.36 -7.22
N VAL A 54 4.84 -8.89 -6.04
CA VAL A 54 4.08 -7.88 -5.28
C VAL A 54 3.89 -6.60 -6.09
N LEU A 55 4.92 -6.13 -6.80
CA LEU A 55 4.82 -4.95 -7.66
C LEU A 55 3.72 -5.10 -8.71
N GLN A 56 3.68 -6.24 -9.40
CA GLN A 56 2.66 -6.51 -10.42
C GLN A 56 1.26 -6.52 -9.82
N LEU A 57 1.09 -7.18 -8.67
CA LEU A 57 -0.19 -7.24 -7.97
C LEU A 57 -0.67 -5.86 -7.50
N LEU A 58 0.23 -5.07 -6.87
CA LEU A 58 -0.11 -3.74 -6.35
C LEU A 58 -0.45 -2.77 -7.48
N VAL A 59 0.32 -2.74 -8.56
CA VAL A 59 0.07 -1.85 -9.70
C VAL A 59 -1.22 -2.26 -10.42
N ARG A 60 -1.46 -3.57 -10.57
CA ARG A 60 -2.71 -4.07 -11.17
C ARG A 60 -3.91 -3.64 -10.35
N GLU A 61 -3.91 -3.92 -9.04
CA GLU A 61 -5.09 -3.68 -8.20
C GLU A 61 -5.31 -2.19 -7.91
N ILE A 62 -4.23 -1.44 -7.69
CA ILE A 62 -4.33 -0.07 -7.17
C ILE A 62 -4.22 0.98 -8.29
N SER A 63 -3.34 0.78 -9.28
CA SER A 63 -3.16 1.76 -10.38
C SER A 63 -4.16 1.58 -11.52
N GLN A 64 -4.63 0.36 -11.82
CA GLN A 64 -5.70 0.17 -12.83
C GLN A 64 -7.08 0.63 -12.31
N ALA A 65 -7.23 0.81 -10.99
CA ALA A 65 -8.42 1.39 -10.39
C ALA A 65 -8.66 2.88 -10.77
N TYR A 66 -7.75 3.50 -11.55
CA TYR A 66 -7.82 4.89 -11.99
C TYR A 66 -7.83 5.11 -13.51
N ASN A 67 -8.00 4.06 -14.33
CA ASN A 67 -8.42 4.27 -15.73
C ASN A 67 -9.93 4.54 -15.75
N ALA A 68 -10.30 5.82 -15.63
CA ALA A 68 -11.69 6.29 -15.62
C ALA A 68 -12.46 5.99 -16.93
N SER A 69 -11.75 5.60 -17.99
CA SER A 69 -12.32 5.36 -19.32
C SER A 69 -12.97 3.99 -19.52
N GLN A 70 -12.84 3.05 -18.57
CA GLN A 70 -13.37 1.70 -18.72
C GLN A 70 -14.24 1.33 -17.53
N PHE A 71 -15.53 1.05 -17.76
CA PHE A 71 -16.43 0.56 -16.73
C PHE A 71 -16.02 -0.85 -16.29
N ILE A 72 -15.83 -1.05 -14.99
CA ILE A 72 -15.50 -2.35 -14.39
C ILE A 72 -16.57 -2.65 -13.33
N PRO A 73 -17.43 -3.67 -13.51
CA PRO A 73 -18.55 -3.93 -12.60
C PRO A 73 -18.15 -4.05 -11.12
N GLY A 74 -17.00 -4.66 -10.81
CA GLY A 74 -16.49 -4.77 -9.43
C GLY A 74 -15.92 -3.47 -8.83
N ARG A 75 -15.76 -2.41 -9.65
CA ARG A 75 -15.24 -1.08 -9.27
C ARG A 75 -16.34 -0.01 -9.27
N ASP A 76 -17.15 -0.02 -10.32
CA ASP A 76 -18.17 1.00 -10.62
C ASP A 76 -19.59 0.55 -10.28
N GLY A 77 -19.76 -0.72 -9.89
CA GLY A 77 -21.00 -1.20 -9.30
C GLY A 77 -21.21 -0.55 -7.94
N CYS A 78 -22.40 0.00 -7.71
CA CYS A 78 -22.80 0.57 -6.42
C CYS A 78 -23.16 -0.51 -5.36
N ASP A 79 -22.98 -1.79 -5.70
CA ASP A 79 -23.36 -2.92 -4.85
C ASP A 79 -22.31 -3.22 -3.76
N LEU A 80 -21.12 -2.60 -3.84
CA LEU A 80 -20.01 -2.80 -2.91
C LEU A 80 -19.56 -1.47 -2.28
N PRO A 81 -19.29 -1.41 -0.97
CA PRO A 81 -18.74 -0.21 -0.35
C PRO A 81 -17.32 0.05 -0.88
N ILE A 82 -17.13 1.20 -1.54
CA ILE A 82 -15.80 1.66 -1.97
C ILE A 82 -14.95 1.93 -0.73
N GLN A 83 -14.03 1.03 -0.39
CA GLN A 83 -13.09 1.21 0.73
C GLN A 83 -11.73 1.74 0.27
N LYS A 84 -11.66 2.75 -0.61
CA LYS A 84 -10.38 3.49 -0.79
C LYS A 84 -10.09 4.22 0.55
N PRO A 85 -8.88 4.13 1.15
CA PRO A 85 -7.57 3.72 0.60
C PRO A 85 -7.11 2.28 0.94
N ILE A 86 -8.02 1.35 1.24
CA ILE A 86 -7.72 0.00 1.73
C ILE A 86 -8.06 -1.03 0.66
N HIS A 87 -7.09 -1.87 0.33
CA HIS A 87 -7.16 -2.82 -0.76
C HIS A 87 -6.97 -4.25 -0.26
N LYS A 88 -7.63 -5.19 -0.96
CA LYS A 88 -7.36 -6.63 -0.86
C LYS A 88 -6.45 -7.01 -2.02
N ILE A 89 -5.31 -7.62 -1.73
CA ILE A 89 -4.39 -8.10 -2.76
C ILE A 89 -4.41 -9.63 -2.76
N CYS A 90 -5.02 -10.21 -3.79
CA CYS A 90 -5.01 -11.66 -3.99
C CYS A 90 -3.62 -12.13 -4.44
N THR A 91 -3.10 -13.15 -3.74
CA THR A 91 -1.81 -13.81 -4.01
C THR A 91 -2.05 -15.31 -4.17
N ASP A 92 -1.06 -16.03 -4.68
CA ASP A 92 -1.12 -17.49 -4.81
C ASP A 92 -1.25 -18.20 -3.43
N GLU A 93 -0.83 -17.55 -2.35
CA GLU A 93 -0.82 -18.07 -0.98
C GLU A 93 -1.95 -17.49 -0.10
N GLY A 94 -2.88 -16.74 -0.67
CA GLY A 94 -4.01 -16.15 0.06
C GLY A 94 -4.19 -14.65 -0.19
N ILE A 95 -4.85 -13.95 0.73
CA ILE A 95 -5.21 -12.54 0.58
C ILE A 95 -4.35 -11.69 1.53
N LEU A 96 -3.58 -10.76 0.97
CA LEU A 96 -3.00 -9.69 1.77
C LEU A 96 -4.06 -8.63 1.99
N TRP A 97 -4.50 -8.53 3.24
CA TRP A 97 -5.42 -7.49 3.69
C TRP A 97 -5.12 -7.13 5.15
N PRO A 98 -5.21 -5.84 5.50
CA PRO A 98 -5.44 -4.68 4.65
C PRO A 98 -4.15 -4.24 3.96
N VAL A 99 -4.21 -3.83 2.69
CA VAL A 99 -3.14 -3.05 2.06
C VAL A 99 -3.59 -1.60 1.98
N VAL A 100 -2.94 -0.72 2.71
CA VAL A 100 -3.23 0.72 2.65
C VAL A 100 -2.40 1.32 1.54
N ALA A 101 -3.01 2.11 0.66
CA ALA A 101 -2.35 2.71 -0.48
C ALA A 101 -2.73 4.18 -0.69
N LEU A 102 -1.73 4.97 -1.07
CA LEU A 102 -1.86 6.39 -1.38
C LEU A 102 -1.06 6.69 -2.66
N GLU A 103 -1.74 7.18 -3.68
CA GLU A 103 -1.08 7.69 -4.88
C GLU A 103 -0.85 9.20 -4.75
N LYS A 104 0.40 9.64 -4.94
CA LYS A 104 0.78 11.06 -4.88
C LYS A 104 1.98 11.34 -5.76
N ASN A 105 1.89 12.35 -6.64
CA ASN A 105 3.00 12.83 -7.47
C ASN A 105 3.67 11.74 -8.36
N GLY A 106 2.89 10.80 -8.90
CA GLY A 106 3.41 9.67 -9.70
C GLY A 106 4.12 8.60 -8.87
N LEU A 107 3.98 8.64 -7.54
CA LEU A 107 4.37 7.58 -6.63
C LEU A 107 3.14 6.88 -6.08
N LEU A 108 3.18 5.56 -6.04
CA LEU A 108 2.28 4.73 -5.29
C LEU A 108 2.97 4.33 -3.99
N LEU A 109 2.46 4.87 -2.88
CA LEU A 109 2.90 4.56 -1.52
C LEU A 109 1.98 3.48 -0.97
N CYS A 110 2.54 2.38 -0.48
CA CYS A 110 1.76 1.29 0.09
C CYS A 110 2.35 0.83 1.42
N CYS A 111 1.49 0.36 2.32
CA CYS A 111 1.92 -0.43 3.46
C CYS A 111 0.95 -1.57 3.74
N LEU A 112 1.46 -2.61 4.37
CA LEU A 112 0.68 -3.75 4.87
C LEU A 112 0.68 -3.71 6.40
N PRO A 113 -0.36 -3.16 7.02
CA PRO A 113 -0.56 -3.24 8.46
C PRO A 113 -0.71 -4.68 8.95
N LEU A 114 -0.43 -4.87 10.23
CA LEU A 114 -0.75 -6.08 10.97
C LEU A 114 -2.21 -6.05 11.41
N VAL A 115 -2.93 -7.14 11.21
CA VAL A 115 -4.22 -7.41 11.84
C VAL A 115 -4.09 -8.69 12.64
N GLU A 116 -4.44 -8.63 13.92
CA GLU A 116 -4.35 -9.74 14.87
C GLU A 116 -5.75 -10.33 15.11
N GLY A 117 -5.84 -11.62 15.39
CA GLY A 117 -7.07 -12.24 15.90
C GLY A 117 -8.15 -12.54 14.86
N THR A 118 -7.83 -12.52 13.56
CA THR A 118 -8.76 -12.89 12.49
C THR A 118 -8.63 -14.37 12.15
N THR A 119 -9.33 -15.22 12.91
CA THR A 119 -9.26 -16.69 12.78
C THR A 119 -9.97 -17.24 11.55
N GLN A 120 -10.75 -16.45 10.81
CA GLN A 120 -11.36 -16.87 9.54
C GLN A 120 -11.33 -15.74 8.50
N ILE A 121 -10.61 -15.97 7.41
CA ILE A 121 -10.42 -15.05 6.28
C ILE A 121 -11.75 -14.77 5.54
N SER A 122 -12.75 -15.64 5.69
CA SER A 122 -14.04 -15.54 5.01
C SER A 122 -14.80 -14.25 5.31
N ASP A 123 -14.55 -13.61 6.46
CA ASP A 123 -15.27 -12.42 6.92
C ASP A 123 -14.38 -11.19 7.15
N LEU A 124 -13.21 -11.09 6.51
CA LEU A 124 -12.31 -9.93 6.66
C LEU A 124 -12.98 -8.59 6.31
N THR A 125 -14.00 -8.58 5.45
CA THR A 125 -14.81 -7.39 5.13
C THR A 125 -15.92 -7.07 6.11
N SER A 126 -16.28 -7.99 6.99
CA SER A 126 -17.28 -7.75 8.03
C SER A 126 -16.74 -6.86 9.15
N ILE A 127 -15.41 -6.86 9.34
CA ILE A 127 -14.75 -6.09 10.38
C ILE A 127 -14.76 -4.62 9.97
N PRO A 128 -15.41 -3.73 10.75
CA PRO A 128 -15.37 -2.31 10.48
C PRO A 128 -13.92 -1.83 10.53
N VAL A 129 -13.47 -1.15 9.47
CA VAL A 129 -12.10 -0.59 9.34
C VAL A 129 -11.69 0.23 10.56
N ILE A 130 -12.65 0.96 11.15
CA ILE A 130 -12.47 1.78 12.36
C ILE A 130 -11.95 0.99 13.57
N ASN A 131 -12.20 -0.32 13.61
CA ASN A 131 -11.77 -1.22 14.68
C ASN A 131 -10.35 -1.77 14.48
N ILE A 132 -9.63 -1.32 13.45
CA ILE A 132 -8.28 -1.80 13.12
C ILE A 132 -7.29 -0.62 13.19
N PRO A 133 -6.72 -0.32 14.38
CA PRO A 133 -5.87 0.86 14.59
C PRO A 133 -4.62 0.91 13.70
N SER A 134 -4.12 -0.25 13.29
CA SER A 134 -2.95 -0.37 12.42
C SER A 134 -3.19 0.20 11.03
N ILE A 135 -4.45 0.28 10.57
CA ILE A 135 -4.83 0.94 9.32
C ILE A 135 -4.63 2.46 9.45
N SER A 136 -5.16 3.08 10.51
CA SER A 136 -4.97 4.51 10.75
C SER A 136 -3.50 4.88 10.88
N LEU A 137 -2.72 4.06 11.60
CA LEU A 137 -1.26 4.23 11.69
C LEU A 137 -0.58 4.11 10.32
N GLY A 138 -1.00 3.15 9.50
CA GLY A 138 -0.52 2.99 8.12
C GLY A 138 -0.83 4.22 7.27
N MET A 139 -2.06 4.74 7.35
CA MET A 139 -2.45 5.94 6.60
C MET A 139 -1.63 7.16 7.02
N SER A 140 -1.53 7.45 8.32
CA SER A 140 -0.72 8.57 8.82
C SER A 140 0.74 8.44 8.39
N LEU A 141 1.31 7.24 8.43
CA LEU A 141 2.66 6.98 7.94
C LEU A 141 2.81 7.32 6.45
N LEU A 142 1.89 6.86 5.59
CA LEU A 142 1.96 7.13 4.15
C LEU A 142 1.78 8.61 3.85
N GLU A 143 0.92 9.33 4.57
CA GLU A 143 0.74 10.77 4.43
C GLU A 143 2.02 11.54 4.79
N THR A 144 2.63 11.23 5.95
CA THR A 144 3.90 11.83 6.37
C THR A 144 5.02 11.53 5.38
N LEU A 145 5.12 10.29 4.88
CA LEU A 145 6.07 9.95 3.82
C LEU A 145 5.82 10.76 2.55
N ALA A 146 4.56 10.93 2.15
CA ALA A 146 4.22 11.69 0.97
C ALA A 146 4.56 13.19 1.11
N GLU A 147 4.47 13.75 2.31
CA GLU A 147 4.91 15.11 2.62
C GLU A 147 6.43 15.22 2.61
N TYR A 148 7.14 14.30 3.25
CA TYR A 148 8.61 14.29 3.26
C TYR A 148 9.20 14.16 1.83
N LEU A 149 8.61 13.30 1.01
CA LEU A 149 9.00 13.13 -0.39
C LEU A 149 8.65 14.34 -1.28
N LYS A 150 7.76 15.24 -0.83
CA LYS A 150 7.53 16.54 -1.49
C LYS A 150 8.63 17.54 -1.14
N VAL A 151 9.03 17.62 0.14
CA VAL A 151 10.03 18.58 0.63
C VAL A 151 11.36 18.42 -0.11
N THR A 152 11.77 17.18 -0.39
CA THR A 152 13.00 16.89 -1.15
C THR A 152 13.01 17.41 -2.59
N LYS A 153 11.85 17.64 -3.23
CA LYS A 153 11.78 18.34 -4.53
C LYS A 153 11.96 19.85 -4.41
N GLN A 154 11.55 20.45 -3.30
CA GLN A 154 11.64 21.90 -3.09
C GLN A 154 13.01 22.32 -2.54
N GLU A 155 13.58 21.59 -1.57
CA GLU A 155 14.84 22.01 -0.93
C GLU A 155 16.06 21.96 -1.87
N VAL A 156 16.11 21.06 -2.85
CA VAL A 156 17.18 21.06 -3.87
C VAL A 156 17.08 22.28 -4.79
N SER A 157 15.87 22.78 -5.04
CA SER A 157 15.65 23.96 -5.89
C SER A 157 16.03 25.26 -5.18
N TYR A 158 15.90 25.35 -3.85
CA TYR A 158 16.32 26.54 -3.09
C TYR A 158 17.80 26.53 -2.73
N HIS A 159 18.42 25.37 -2.51
CA HIS A 159 19.86 25.29 -2.25
C HIS A 159 20.73 25.49 -3.50
N LEU A 160 20.23 25.22 -4.71
CA LEU A 160 20.97 25.51 -5.95
C LEU A 160 20.92 26.98 -6.37
N ILE A 161 19.98 27.77 -5.84
CA ILE A 161 19.88 29.21 -6.14
C ILE A 161 20.76 30.05 -5.18
N LEU A 162 21.05 29.54 -3.98
CA LEU A 162 21.87 30.23 -2.97
C LEU A 162 23.39 30.08 -3.16
N PHE A 163 23.86 29.30 -4.14
CA PHE A 163 25.29 29.19 -4.47
C PHE A 163 25.69 29.91 -5.78
N HIS A 164 24.78 30.72 -6.35
CA HIS A 164 25.06 31.53 -7.55
C HIS A 164 24.77 33.03 -7.37
N LEU A 165 24.98 33.56 -6.16
CA LEU A 165 25.13 35.00 -5.92
C LEU A 165 26.41 35.28 -5.14
#